data_AF-A0A8T4ZIS9-F1
#
_entry.id   AF-A0A8T4ZIS9-F1
#
_cell.length_a   1.000
_cell.length_b   1.000
_cell.length_c   1.000
_cell.angle_alpha   90.00
_cell.angle_beta   90.00
_cell.angle_gamma   90.00
#
_symmetry.space_group_name_H-M   'P 1'
#
loop_
_entity.id
_entity.type
_entity.pdbx_description
1 polymer ?
#
loop_
_entity_poly.entity_id
_entity_poly.type
_entity_poly.pdbx_seq_one_letter_code
_entity_poly.pdbx_strand_id
1 'polypeptide(L)'
;MKIKSIIGIWLTFIMLAGIALPTIADTLTAPDFAKESWEKTIDYFDYARAYALLHGIPTPSGFSNWHAPMYMTYVNTKGLQMLYAGLINVSFGGALTLTIPMQTVMMHYKTENTSQDVLIASSFLMLLAFNETGSTLYTGSPDINDRLWSSFSMGFNFGNFTGENFPALHSKTEITPLTHSDDNLTWTWGMRYTNLTSIWWRTYITPTNPHFENSFPMAIATYDELNFTYKLTISPETHTATLSQNYVIGRVRDLWHFGWFIIPWCFHYNSTGCYQGNEWKSNITVHDFLKIHEIKMSIVNFQTSVMLQRETSSISATGQNVTDNDVMVSDSHISTYAENERIFDTIFGTKKTYNLYNYTKDPTETTYDTYNATSRTCKINGFAGNTALFDSHIKLMKYLPYLVGNMRPQLYDKAKDRITNMTKANYFYLIGYPTYSGYRVEHDPTLKVYLTTSETEEKPFLGAFLIIAIAGSILVLVLAVLLVRRKKPQQPKLQST
;
A
#
# COMPACT_ATOMS: atom_id res chain seq x y z
N MET A 1 5.01 -37.18 -1.17
CA MET A 1 6.03 -36.24 -1.71
C MET A 1 5.46 -34.83 -1.57
N LYS A 2 6.17 -33.89 -0.93
CA LYS A 2 5.61 -32.62 -0.42
C LYS A 2 5.37 -31.58 -1.53
N ILE A 3 4.12 -31.20 -1.74
CA ILE A 3 3.62 -30.16 -2.67
C ILE A 3 3.86 -28.77 -2.08
N LYS A 4 5.10 -28.47 -1.67
CA LYS A 4 5.49 -27.13 -1.16
C LYS A 4 6.58 -26.46 -1.99
N SER A 5 6.98 -27.06 -3.11
CA SER A 5 8.11 -26.60 -3.92
C SER A 5 7.75 -26.17 -5.35
N ILE A 6 6.46 -26.04 -5.70
CA ILE A 6 6.04 -25.71 -7.07
C ILE A 6 5.98 -24.19 -7.34
N ILE A 7 6.01 -23.34 -6.30
CA ILE A 7 6.08 -21.87 -6.47
C ILE A 7 7.51 -21.42 -6.87
N GLY A 8 8.51 -22.29 -6.75
CA GLY A 8 9.92 -21.94 -6.97
C GLY A 8 10.49 -22.20 -8.38
N ILE A 9 9.71 -22.71 -9.34
CA ILE A 9 10.27 -23.21 -10.64
C ILE A 9 9.66 -22.53 -11.88
N TRP A 10 8.76 -21.55 -11.74
CA TRP A 10 8.21 -20.79 -12.89
C TRP A 10 8.86 -19.41 -13.12
N LEU A 11 10.15 -19.28 -12.81
CA LEU A 11 10.93 -18.04 -12.94
C LEU A 11 12.14 -18.17 -13.87
N THR A 12 11.99 -18.94 -14.94
CA THR A 12 13.02 -19.04 -16.00
C THR A 12 12.43 -18.70 -17.36
N PHE A 13 13.10 -17.76 -18.02
CA PHE A 13 12.90 -17.17 -19.35
C PHE A 13 12.02 -15.90 -19.42
N ILE A 14 12.65 -14.74 -19.58
CA ILE A 14 12.91 -14.10 -20.90
C ILE A 14 13.81 -12.86 -20.70
N MET A 15 14.83 -12.75 -21.55
CA MET A 15 15.72 -11.60 -21.72
C MET A 15 15.14 -10.59 -22.74
N LEU A 16 15.62 -9.34 -22.59
CA LEU A 16 15.70 -8.20 -23.54
C LEU A 16 14.70 -7.04 -23.39
N ALA A 17 15.32 -5.83 -23.34
CA ALA A 17 14.84 -4.43 -23.34
C ALA A 17 13.93 -4.02 -22.16
N GLY A 18 14.37 -3.22 -21.17
CA GLY A 18 14.84 -1.82 -21.25
C GLY A 18 13.61 -0.91 -21.04
N ILE A 19 13.42 -0.20 -19.91
CA ILE A 19 14.12 1.02 -19.49
C ILE A 19 14.33 0.98 -17.97
N ALA A 20 15.60 1.00 -17.53
CA ALA A 20 15.94 1.41 -16.18
C ALA A 20 15.98 2.93 -16.15
N LEU A 21 15.16 3.56 -15.30
CA LEU A 21 15.49 4.90 -14.81
C LEU A 21 16.35 4.69 -13.56
N PRO A 22 17.66 4.97 -13.59
CA PRO A 22 18.42 5.08 -12.36
C PRO A 22 18.09 6.46 -11.78
N THR A 23 17.00 6.57 -11.03
CA THR A 23 16.95 7.62 -10.02
C THR A 23 17.95 7.21 -8.96
N ILE A 24 19.00 8.00 -8.77
CA ILE A 24 19.91 7.83 -7.62
C ILE A 24 18.99 7.87 -6.39
N ALA A 25 18.80 6.72 -5.75
CA ALA A 25 17.94 6.63 -4.58
C ALA A 25 18.58 7.45 -3.45
N ASP A 26 17.76 8.21 -2.75
CA ASP A 26 18.19 8.96 -1.57
C ASP A 26 18.49 8.00 -0.42
N THR A 27 19.37 8.45 0.48
CA THR A 27 19.54 7.83 1.79
C THR A 27 18.78 8.63 2.85
N LEU A 28 18.07 7.93 3.72
CA LEU A 28 17.50 8.50 4.94
C LEU A 28 18.52 8.45 6.05
N THR A 29 18.63 9.58 6.74
CA THR A 29 19.55 9.76 7.85
C THR A 29 18.77 10.29 9.05
N ALA A 30 19.26 10.06 10.26
CA ALA A 30 18.61 10.57 11.47
C ALA A 30 18.33 12.09 11.44
N PRO A 31 19.24 12.95 10.91
CA PRO A 31 18.97 14.39 10.77
C PRO A 31 17.76 14.74 9.90
N ASP A 32 17.32 13.86 8.99
CA ASP A 32 16.12 14.14 8.18
C ASP A 32 14.87 14.24 9.05
N PHE A 33 14.79 13.49 10.14
CA PHE A 33 13.63 13.50 11.05
C PHE A 33 13.57 14.72 11.97
N ALA A 34 14.63 15.53 12.00
CA ALA A 34 14.66 16.82 12.68
C ALA A 34 14.18 17.99 11.79
N LYS A 35 14.06 17.78 10.47
CA LYS A 35 13.55 18.79 9.55
C LYS A 35 12.04 18.96 9.72
N GLU A 36 11.54 20.14 9.36
CA GLU A 36 10.10 20.41 9.34
C GLU A 36 9.38 19.55 8.31
N SER A 37 9.95 19.38 7.12
CA SER A 37 9.43 18.46 6.12
C SER A 37 10.51 18.01 5.15
N TRP A 38 10.24 16.90 4.44
CA TRP A 38 11.02 16.45 3.29
C TRP A 38 10.21 15.49 2.42
N GLU A 39 10.62 15.38 1.17
CA GLU A 39 10.25 14.32 0.25
C GLU A 39 11.52 13.64 -0.27
N LYS A 40 11.50 12.31 -0.36
CA LYS A 40 12.63 11.50 -0.84
C LYS A 40 12.15 10.25 -1.54
N THR A 41 12.93 9.76 -2.50
CA THR A 41 12.74 8.41 -3.05
C THR A 41 13.88 7.52 -2.57
N ILE A 42 13.59 6.58 -1.68
CA ILE A 42 14.58 5.66 -1.12
C ILE A 42 14.49 4.29 -1.79
N ASP A 43 15.59 3.53 -1.86
CA ASP A 43 15.53 2.12 -2.27
C ASP A 43 15.59 1.22 -1.04
N TYR A 44 14.52 0.47 -0.78
CA TYR A 44 14.47 -0.50 0.32
C TYR A 44 15.62 -1.53 0.25
N PHE A 45 16.02 -1.95 -0.95
CA PHE A 45 17.09 -2.94 -1.08
C PHE A 45 18.47 -2.39 -0.74
N ASP A 46 18.70 -1.07 -0.73
CA ASP A 46 19.95 -0.50 -0.23
C ASP A 46 20.12 -0.77 1.27
N TYR A 47 19.04 -0.64 2.04
CA TYR A 47 19.04 -0.98 3.48
C TYR A 47 19.16 -2.49 3.69
N ALA A 48 18.48 -3.30 2.89
CA ALA A 48 18.59 -4.75 2.96
C ALA A 48 20.02 -5.23 2.65
N ARG A 49 20.69 -4.61 1.67
CA ARG A 49 22.11 -4.84 1.34
C ARG A 49 23.04 -4.43 2.48
N ALA A 50 22.85 -3.23 3.04
CA ALA A 50 23.65 -2.76 4.16
C ALA A 50 23.51 -3.67 5.39
N TYR A 51 22.28 -4.09 5.70
CA TYR A 51 21.98 -5.02 6.79
C TYR A 51 22.63 -6.39 6.56
N ALA A 52 22.48 -6.96 5.36
CA ALA A 52 23.09 -8.25 5.02
C ALA A 52 24.62 -8.23 5.16
N LEU A 53 25.26 -7.15 4.70
CA LEU A 53 26.70 -6.96 4.85
C LEU A 53 27.13 -6.87 6.33
N LEU A 54 26.42 -6.06 7.13
CA LEU A 54 26.74 -5.86 8.55
C LEU A 54 26.65 -7.16 9.36
N HIS A 55 25.70 -8.03 9.01
CA HIS A 55 25.43 -9.27 9.74
C HIS A 55 26.01 -10.53 9.08
N GLY A 56 26.80 -10.39 8.01
CA GLY A 56 27.38 -11.54 7.30
C GLY A 56 26.35 -12.48 6.70
N ILE A 57 25.17 -11.97 6.33
CA ILE A 57 24.07 -12.75 5.74
C ILE A 57 24.39 -12.99 4.26
N PRO A 58 24.45 -14.25 3.79
CA PRO A 58 24.63 -14.55 2.38
C PRO A 58 23.51 -13.94 1.54
N THR A 59 23.87 -13.24 0.45
CA THR A 59 22.92 -12.63 -0.47
C THR A 59 22.74 -13.49 -1.71
N PRO A 60 21.54 -13.53 -2.32
CA PRO A 60 21.30 -14.27 -3.54
C PRO A 60 22.08 -13.68 -4.72
N SER A 61 22.31 -14.48 -5.76
CA SER A 61 22.91 -14.00 -7.00
C SER A 61 22.08 -12.88 -7.62
N GLY A 62 22.72 -11.78 -8.02
CA GLY A 62 22.05 -10.64 -8.66
C GLY A 62 21.39 -9.66 -7.69
N PHE A 63 21.54 -9.82 -6.37
CA PHE A 63 20.95 -8.94 -5.35
C PHE A 63 21.34 -7.45 -5.47
N SER A 64 22.47 -7.15 -6.12
CA SER A 64 22.88 -5.78 -6.43
C SER A 64 21.92 -5.07 -7.40
N ASN A 65 21.16 -5.83 -8.18
CA ASN A 65 20.26 -5.31 -9.20
C ASN A 65 18.80 -5.30 -8.72
N TRP A 66 18.56 -5.66 -7.47
CA TRP A 66 17.23 -5.64 -6.88
C TRP A 66 16.95 -4.23 -6.36
N HIS A 67 15.84 -3.64 -6.79
CA HIS A 67 15.43 -2.28 -6.36
C HIS A 67 13.97 -2.29 -5.96
N ALA A 68 13.64 -1.59 -4.88
CA ALA A 68 12.27 -1.40 -4.42
C ALA A 68 12.15 0.07 -3.99
N PRO A 69 12.16 1.00 -4.96
CA PRO A 69 12.05 2.42 -4.68
C PRO A 69 10.70 2.75 -4.02
N MET A 70 10.77 3.49 -2.93
CA MET A 70 9.63 3.98 -2.17
C MET A 70 9.69 5.50 -2.13
N TYR A 71 8.61 6.14 -2.59
CA TYR A 71 8.41 7.55 -2.39
C TYR A 71 7.95 7.78 -0.94
N MET A 72 8.65 8.65 -0.24
CA MET A 72 8.42 8.93 1.16
C MET A 72 8.30 10.44 1.38
N THR A 73 7.34 10.84 2.19
CA THR A 73 7.16 12.23 2.61
C THR A 73 7.07 12.29 4.13
N TYR A 74 7.60 13.36 4.70
CA TYR A 74 7.59 13.58 6.13
C TYR A 74 7.21 15.02 6.45
N VAL A 75 6.42 15.18 7.50
CA VAL A 75 6.01 16.47 8.06
C VAL A 75 6.18 16.38 9.57
N ASN A 76 6.87 17.34 10.17
CA ASN A 76 7.15 17.46 11.60
C ASN A 76 6.93 18.90 12.01
N THR A 77 5.70 19.19 12.45
CA THR A 77 5.28 20.54 12.76
C THR A 77 4.12 20.52 13.74
N LYS A 78 4.02 21.56 14.57
CA LYS A 78 2.91 21.78 15.52
C LYS A 78 2.58 20.56 16.40
N GLY A 79 3.58 19.78 16.80
CA GLY A 79 3.40 18.60 17.66
C GLY A 79 2.98 17.31 16.95
N LEU A 80 2.94 17.32 15.60
CA LEU A 80 2.65 16.15 14.76
C LEU A 80 3.88 15.76 13.94
N GLN A 81 4.20 14.47 13.93
CA GLN A 81 5.12 13.84 13.00
C GLN A 81 4.34 12.88 12.08
N MET A 82 4.16 13.24 10.81
CA MET A 82 3.53 12.42 9.79
C MET A 82 4.59 11.86 8.85
N LEU A 83 4.54 10.56 8.59
CA LEU A 83 5.38 9.87 7.62
C LEU A 83 4.49 9.09 6.65
N TYR A 84 4.64 9.34 5.36
CA TYR A 84 4.01 8.56 4.31
C TYR A 84 5.04 7.74 3.54
N ALA A 85 4.61 6.57 3.08
CA ALA A 85 5.40 5.64 2.29
C ALA A 85 4.54 5.01 1.20
N GLY A 86 4.91 5.21 -0.05
CA GLY A 86 4.29 4.58 -1.21
C GLY A 86 5.30 3.87 -2.10
N LEU A 87 5.00 2.63 -2.48
CA LEU A 87 5.91 1.83 -3.32
C LEU A 87 5.82 2.28 -4.78
N ILE A 88 6.94 2.61 -5.41
CA ILE A 88 6.96 2.99 -6.84
C ILE A 88 6.86 1.73 -7.70
N ASN A 89 7.82 0.83 -7.53
CA ASN A 89 7.87 -0.50 -8.12
C ASN A 89 8.93 -1.34 -7.40
N VAL A 90 9.07 -2.59 -7.83
CA VAL A 90 10.12 -3.53 -7.43
C VAL A 90 10.74 -4.08 -8.72
N SER A 91 12.04 -4.15 -8.81
CA SER A 91 12.77 -4.75 -9.93
C SER A 91 13.84 -5.70 -9.42
N PHE A 92 14.20 -6.69 -10.23
CA PHE A 92 15.17 -7.73 -9.87
C PHE A 92 16.35 -7.81 -10.85
N GLY A 93 16.66 -6.72 -11.55
CA GLY A 93 17.79 -6.65 -12.49
C GLY A 93 17.51 -7.18 -13.90
N GLY A 94 16.24 -7.41 -14.24
CA GLY A 94 15.77 -7.79 -15.57
C GLY A 94 14.54 -7.00 -15.98
N ALA A 95 13.85 -7.43 -17.03
CA ALA A 95 12.63 -6.77 -17.54
C ALA A 95 11.41 -6.92 -16.61
N LEU A 96 11.50 -7.76 -15.58
CA LEU A 96 10.43 -7.97 -14.61
C LEU A 96 10.42 -6.83 -13.59
N THR A 97 9.41 -5.98 -13.68
CA THR A 97 9.05 -4.99 -12.68
C THR A 97 7.70 -5.34 -12.06
N LEU A 98 7.65 -5.29 -10.74
CA LEU A 98 6.48 -5.56 -9.92
C LEU A 98 6.01 -4.27 -9.29
N THR A 99 4.79 -3.85 -9.59
CA THR A 99 4.18 -2.74 -8.88
C THR A 99 3.06 -3.22 -7.99
N ILE A 100 3.25 -3.03 -6.70
CA ILE A 100 2.25 -3.25 -5.68
C ILE A 100 1.86 -1.86 -5.18
N PRO A 101 0.60 -1.41 -5.31
CA PRO A 101 0.18 -0.07 -4.90
C PRO A 101 0.05 0.04 -3.37
N MET A 102 1.13 -0.29 -2.65
CA MET A 102 1.23 -0.14 -1.20
C MET A 102 1.30 1.34 -0.87
N GLN A 103 0.41 1.78 0.01
CA GLN A 103 0.31 3.17 0.49
C GLN A 103 0.08 3.14 2.00
N THR A 104 1.02 3.68 2.77
CA THR A 104 0.93 3.72 4.23
C THR A 104 1.19 5.13 4.74
N VAL A 105 0.33 5.61 5.64
CA VAL A 105 0.55 6.83 6.41
C VAL A 105 0.69 6.47 7.88
N MET A 106 1.72 6.99 8.51
CA MET A 106 1.97 6.92 9.95
C MET A 106 1.92 8.32 10.54
N MET A 107 1.31 8.47 11.72
CA MET A 107 1.27 9.74 12.44
C MET A 107 1.63 9.50 13.90
N HIS A 108 2.70 10.14 14.37
CA HIS A 108 3.08 10.24 15.76
C HIS A 108 2.73 11.62 16.31
N TYR A 109 2.13 11.65 17.49
CA TYR A 109 1.76 12.88 18.19
C TYR A 109 1.59 12.60 19.68
N LYS A 110 1.45 13.67 20.46
CA LYS A 110 1.03 13.61 21.86
C LYS A 110 -0.48 13.81 21.95
N THR A 111 -1.18 12.99 22.73
CA THR A 111 -2.64 13.11 22.91
C THR A 111 -3.03 14.44 23.54
N GLU A 112 -4.19 14.97 23.14
CA GLU A 112 -4.67 16.31 23.53
C GLU A 112 -4.67 16.56 25.05
N ASN A 113 -5.23 15.64 25.84
CA ASN A 113 -5.50 15.85 27.27
C ASN A 113 -4.39 15.32 28.19
N THR A 114 -3.80 14.16 27.84
CA THR A 114 -2.80 13.51 28.71
C THR A 114 -1.37 13.59 28.17
N SER A 115 -1.17 14.18 26.98
CA SER A 115 0.12 14.35 26.31
C SER A 115 0.93 13.05 26.17
N GLN A 116 0.22 11.92 26.01
CA GLN A 116 0.82 10.60 25.83
C GLN A 116 1.25 10.38 24.39
N ASP A 117 2.36 9.70 24.19
CA ASP A 117 2.84 9.32 22.86
C ASP A 117 1.90 8.30 22.21
N VAL A 118 1.34 8.67 21.06
CA VAL A 118 0.53 7.80 20.19
C VAL A 118 1.19 7.74 18.82
N LEU A 119 1.25 6.55 18.24
CA LEU A 119 1.54 6.35 16.83
C LEU A 119 0.36 5.61 16.20
N ILE A 120 -0.21 6.17 15.15
CA ILE A 120 -1.20 5.48 14.32
C ILE A 120 -0.61 5.17 12.95
N ALA A 121 -1.05 4.06 12.34
CA ALA A 121 -0.74 3.72 10.97
C ALA A 121 -2.01 3.27 10.23
N SER A 122 -2.19 3.81 9.02
CA SER A 122 -3.27 3.50 8.11
C SER A 122 -2.65 3.03 6.80
N SER A 123 -3.07 1.86 6.30
CA SER A 123 -2.54 1.33 5.04
C SER A 123 -3.62 0.81 4.12
N PHE A 124 -3.49 1.18 2.84
CA PHE A 124 -4.18 0.53 1.74
C PHE A 124 -3.61 -0.87 1.53
N LEU A 125 -4.48 -1.87 1.41
CA LEU A 125 -4.08 -3.25 1.18
C LEU A 125 -4.36 -3.69 -0.25
N MET A 126 -5.60 -3.49 -0.73
CA MET A 126 -5.99 -3.95 -2.06
C MET A 126 -7.29 -3.37 -2.56
N LEU A 127 -7.48 -3.54 -3.88
CA LEU A 127 -8.78 -3.60 -4.51
C LEU A 127 -9.34 -5.03 -4.38
N LEU A 128 -10.62 -5.14 -4.08
CA LEU A 128 -11.34 -6.41 -3.95
C LEU A 128 -12.57 -6.36 -4.86
N ALA A 129 -12.54 -7.09 -5.96
CA ALA A 129 -13.72 -7.31 -6.77
C ALA A 129 -14.62 -8.33 -6.07
N PHE A 130 -15.94 -8.16 -6.17
CA PHE A 130 -16.87 -9.10 -5.56
C PHE A 130 -18.19 -9.14 -6.31
N ASN A 131 -18.92 -10.25 -6.19
CA ASN A 131 -20.32 -10.30 -6.54
C ASN A 131 -21.14 -10.95 -5.43
N GLU A 132 -22.34 -10.42 -5.23
CA GLU A 132 -23.24 -10.84 -4.17
C GLU A 132 -23.91 -12.17 -4.53
N THR A 133 -24.34 -12.90 -3.52
CA THR A 133 -25.09 -14.16 -3.67
C THR A 133 -26.44 -14.06 -2.97
N GLY A 134 -27.30 -15.06 -3.15
CA GLY A 134 -28.57 -15.14 -2.41
C GLY A 134 -28.42 -15.25 -0.89
N SER A 135 -27.19 -15.42 -0.39
CA SER A 135 -26.85 -15.52 1.04
C SER A 135 -25.95 -14.37 1.54
N THR A 136 -25.78 -13.30 0.76
CA THR A 136 -25.05 -12.10 1.18
C THR A 136 -25.58 -11.59 2.53
N LEU A 137 -24.65 -11.32 3.44
CA LEU A 137 -24.90 -10.80 4.78
C LEU A 137 -24.92 -9.26 4.79
N TYR A 138 -24.11 -8.63 3.93
CA TYR A 138 -23.93 -7.18 3.90
C TYR A 138 -24.07 -6.63 2.47
N THR A 139 -25.30 -6.30 2.06
CA THR A 139 -25.55 -5.71 0.74
C THR A 139 -24.65 -4.48 0.49
N GLY A 140 -23.98 -4.47 -0.65
CA GLY A 140 -23.08 -3.41 -1.09
C GLY A 140 -21.64 -3.54 -0.59
N SER A 141 -21.30 -4.56 0.21
CA SER A 141 -19.97 -4.74 0.79
C SER A 141 -19.56 -6.21 0.76
N PRO A 142 -18.32 -6.54 0.35
CA PRO A 142 -17.90 -7.94 0.20
C PRO A 142 -17.94 -8.68 1.53
N ASP A 143 -18.54 -9.87 1.57
CA ASP A 143 -18.59 -10.72 2.76
C ASP A 143 -18.25 -12.19 2.52
N ILE A 144 -18.30 -13.00 3.59
CA ILE A 144 -17.88 -14.40 3.58
C ILE A 144 -18.74 -15.30 2.66
N ASN A 145 -19.96 -14.88 2.33
CA ASN A 145 -20.90 -15.63 1.50
C ASN A 145 -20.90 -15.15 0.04
N ASP A 146 -20.11 -14.14 -0.28
CA ASP A 146 -19.95 -13.61 -1.64
C ASP A 146 -18.87 -14.36 -2.42
N ARG A 147 -18.81 -14.14 -3.73
CA ARG A 147 -17.61 -14.51 -4.49
C ARG A 147 -16.69 -13.32 -4.54
N LEU A 148 -15.46 -13.53 -4.07
CA LEU A 148 -14.47 -12.47 -3.93
C LEU A 148 -13.28 -12.76 -4.82
N TRP A 149 -12.75 -11.70 -5.42
CA TRP A 149 -11.52 -11.75 -6.19
C TRP A 149 -10.58 -10.65 -5.74
N SER A 150 -9.48 -11.04 -5.08
CA SER A 150 -8.44 -10.08 -4.74
C SER A 150 -7.83 -9.57 -6.04
N SER A 151 -7.92 -8.26 -6.27
CA SER A 151 -7.39 -7.61 -7.46
C SER A 151 -6.04 -7.02 -7.13
N PHE A 152 -5.01 -7.77 -7.48
CA PHE A 152 -3.64 -7.52 -7.07
C PHE A 152 -2.73 -7.41 -8.27
N SER A 153 -2.04 -6.27 -8.42
CA SER A 153 -0.94 -6.17 -9.38
C SER A 153 0.26 -6.94 -8.82
N MET A 154 0.59 -8.05 -9.47
CA MET A 154 1.73 -8.89 -9.10
C MET A 154 2.86 -8.89 -10.15
N GLY A 155 2.88 -7.94 -11.08
CA GLY A 155 4.10 -7.69 -11.87
C GLY A 155 4.64 -8.85 -12.72
N PHE A 156 3.84 -9.89 -12.94
CA PHE A 156 4.21 -11.03 -13.78
C PHE A 156 4.34 -10.56 -15.24
N ASN A 157 5.09 -11.25 -16.10
CA ASN A 157 5.05 -10.96 -17.54
C ASN A 157 4.25 -12.06 -18.22
N PHE A 158 3.03 -11.76 -18.68
CA PHE A 158 2.18 -12.70 -19.41
C PHE A 158 2.30 -12.59 -20.93
N GLY A 159 3.25 -11.83 -21.48
CA GLY A 159 3.37 -11.59 -22.93
C GLY A 159 3.48 -12.87 -23.79
N ASN A 160 3.78 -14.02 -23.19
CA ASN A 160 3.82 -15.33 -23.85
C ASN A 160 2.80 -16.35 -23.31
N PHE A 161 1.80 -15.92 -22.54
CA PHE A 161 0.73 -16.80 -22.10
C PHE A 161 -0.20 -17.07 -23.30
N THR A 162 -0.42 -18.35 -23.64
CA THR A 162 -1.43 -18.84 -24.60
C THR A 162 -1.49 -18.23 -26.02
N GLY A 163 -0.44 -17.56 -26.53
CA GLY A 163 -0.44 -16.97 -27.88
C GLY A 163 -1.30 -15.70 -28.01
N GLU A 164 -1.73 -15.14 -26.89
CA GLU A 164 -2.46 -13.88 -26.78
C GLU A 164 -1.49 -12.72 -26.50
N ASN A 165 -1.78 -11.53 -27.03
CA ASN A 165 -1.04 -10.32 -26.65
C ASN A 165 -1.58 -9.79 -25.32
N PHE A 166 -1.11 -10.37 -24.22
CA PHE A 166 -1.42 -9.87 -22.88
C PHE A 166 -0.86 -8.46 -22.66
N PRO A 167 -1.50 -7.64 -21.81
CA PRO A 167 -0.99 -6.32 -21.50
C PRO A 167 0.31 -6.50 -20.72
N ALA A 168 1.20 -5.52 -20.82
CA ALA A 168 2.35 -5.51 -19.97
C ALA A 168 1.90 -5.28 -18.51
N LEU A 169 2.31 -6.14 -17.57
CA LEU A 169 1.91 -5.97 -16.16
C LEU A 169 2.78 -4.97 -15.39
N HIS A 170 3.54 -4.14 -16.09
CA HIS A 170 4.19 -3.00 -15.47
C HIS A 170 3.20 -1.83 -15.45
N SER A 171 2.97 -1.25 -14.29
CA SER A 171 2.30 0.05 -14.19
C SER A 171 3.36 1.16 -14.25
N LYS A 172 3.01 2.28 -14.85
CA LYS A 172 3.80 3.51 -14.70
C LYS A 172 3.37 4.22 -13.42
N THR A 173 4.33 4.57 -12.59
CA THR A 173 4.06 5.30 -11.34
C THR A 173 4.50 6.75 -11.50
N GLU A 174 3.65 7.66 -11.04
CA GLU A 174 3.89 9.10 -11.02
C GLU A 174 3.72 9.61 -9.60
N ILE A 175 4.59 10.54 -9.20
CA ILE A 175 4.60 11.14 -7.87
C ILE A 175 3.91 12.50 -7.95
N THR A 176 3.03 12.78 -6.99
CA THR A 176 2.62 14.14 -6.66
C THR A 176 3.52 14.64 -5.53
N PRO A 177 4.40 15.63 -5.81
CA PRO A 177 5.34 16.15 -4.82
C PRO A 177 4.64 16.69 -3.57
N LEU A 178 5.36 16.67 -2.45
CA LEU A 178 4.94 17.30 -1.21
C LEU A 178 4.95 18.82 -1.36
N THR A 179 3.78 19.43 -1.26
CA THR A 179 3.60 20.89 -1.23
C THR A 179 2.91 21.31 0.06
N HIS A 180 3.07 22.57 0.44
CA HIS A 180 2.46 23.14 1.65
C HIS A 180 1.94 24.57 1.43
N SER A 181 1.04 25.00 2.30
CA SER A 181 0.58 26.39 2.40
C SER A 181 1.60 27.27 3.14
N ASP A 182 1.56 28.58 2.91
CA ASP A 182 2.50 29.56 3.51
C ASP A 182 2.51 29.55 5.05
N ASP A 183 1.38 29.20 5.67
CA ASP A 183 1.23 29.10 7.12
C ASP A 183 1.77 27.79 7.71
N ASN A 184 2.23 26.87 6.86
CA ASN A 184 2.64 25.51 7.23
C ASN A 184 1.58 24.83 8.09
N LEU A 185 0.30 24.92 7.69
CA LEU A 185 -0.82 24.21 8.31
C LEU A 185 -1.53 23.24 7.35
N THR A 186 -1.25 23.30 6.05
CA THR A 186 -1.80 22.38 5.06
C THR A 186 -0.69 21.81 4.19
N TRP A 187 -0.71 20.48 3.97
CA TRP A 187 0.21 19.76 3.07
C TRP A 187 -0.58 18.88 2.11
N THR A 188 -0.07 18.73 0.90
CA THR A 188 -0.61 17.81 -0.11
C THR A 188 0.50 17.01 -0.78
N TRP A 189 0.26 15.73 -1.02
CA TRP A 189 1.17 14.82 -1.73
C TRP A 189 0.37 13.64 -2.27
N GLY A 190 0.99 12.75 -3.04
CA GLY A 190 0.28 11.61 -3.58
C GLY A 190 1.09 10.75 -4.53
N MET A 191 0.44 9.69 -5.02
CA MET A 191 0.98 8.79 -6.03
C MET A 191 -0.11 8.30 -6.97
N ARG A 192 0.22 8.26 -8.26
CA ARG A 192 -0.64 7.73 -9.31
C ARG A 192 0.01 6.54 -9.99
N TYR A 193 -0.71 5.42 -10.03
CA TYR A 193 -0.35 4.25 -10.83
C TYR A 193 -1.20 4.26 -12.09
N THR A 194 -0.60 4.20 -13.27
CA THR A 194 -1.31 4.15 -14.56
C THR A 194 -1.00 2.86 -15.29
N ASN A 195 -1.94 2.40 -16.12
CA ASN A 195 -1.90 1.07 -16.73
C ASN A 195 -1.73 -0.03 -15.67
N LEU A 196 -2.45 0.10 -14.55
CA LEU A 196 -2.35 -0.84 -13.44
C LEU A 196 -3.00 -2.15 -13.87
N THR A 197 -2.17 -3.15 -14.18
CA THR A 197 -2.69 -4.48 -14.50
C THR A 197 -2.72 -5.35 -13.26
N SER A 198 -3.90 -5.81 -12.87
CA SER A 198 -4.11 -6.63 -11.69
C SER A 198 -4.59 -8.02 -12.07
N ILE A 199 -4.13 -9.00 -11.32
CA ILE A 199 -4.60 -10.38 -11.41
C ILE A 199 -5.70 -10.57 -10.38
N TRP A 200 -6.78 -11.19 -10.80
CA TRP A 200 -7.93 -11.52 -9.97
C TRP A 200 -7.84 -12.96 -9.54
N TRP A 201 -7.55 -13.16 -8.25
CA TRP A 201 -7.52 -14.48 -7.63
C TRP A 201 -8.75 -14.67 -6.79
N ARG A 202 -9.38 -15.84 -6.90
CA ARG A 202 -10.49 -16.16 -6.02
C ARG A 202 -10.00 -16.21 -4.59
N THR A 203 -10.67 -15.46 -3.71
CA THR A 203 -10.24 -15.24 -2.33
C THR A 203 -11.37 -15.59 -1.37
N TYR A 204 -11.00 -16.21 -0.26
CA TYR A 204 -11.89 -16.60 0.81
C TYR A 204 -11.47 -15.86 2.08
N ILE A 205 -12.43 -15.14 2.67
CA ILE A 205 -12.22 -14.34 3.89
C ILE A 205 -12.88 -14.96 5.11
N THR A 206 -13.19 -16.26 5.08
CA THR A 206 -13.70 -16.98 6.24
C THR A 206 -12.62 -17.04 7.32
N PRO A 207 -12.84 -16.50 8.54
CA PRO A 207 -11.79 -16.37 9.56
C PRO A 207 -11.11 -17.68 9.98
N THR A 208 -11.80 -18.81 9.87
CA THR A 208 -11.28 -20.14 10.24
C THR A 208 -10.48 -20.82 9.14
N ASN A 209 -10.63 -20.37 7.88
CA ASN A 209 -9.90 -20.90 6.73
C ASN A 209 -9.68 -19.82 5.64
N PRO A 210 -8.98 -18.72 5.97
CA PRO A 210 -8.70 -17.66 5.01
C PRO A 210 -7.63 -18.13 4.01
N HIS A 211 -7.96 -18.12 2.72
CA HIS A 211 -7.05 -18.55 1.66
C HIS A 211 -7.45 -17.95 0.30
N PHE A 212 -6.58 -18.11 -0.70
CA PHE A 212 -6.88 -17.77 -2.08
C PHE A 212 -6.45 -18.92 -3.01
N GLU A 213 -7.12 -19.03 -4.15
CA GLU A 213 -6.85 -20.07 -5.15
C GLU A 213 -5.63 -19.72 -5.99
N ASN A 214 -4.43 -19.88 -5.43
CA ASN A 214 -3.16 -19.47 -6.07
C ASN A 214 -2.78 -20.22 -7.36
N SER A 215 -3.50 -21.27 -7.72
CA SER A 215 -3.13 -22.15 -8.83
C SER A 215 -3.58 -21.61 -10.18
N PHE A 216 -4.73 -20.91 -10.23
CA PHE A 216 -5.29 -20.38 -11.47
C PHE A 216 -5.94 -19.01 -11.28
N PRO A 217 -5.49 -17.97 -12.00
CA PRO A 217 -6.17 -16.68 -11.95
C PRO A 217 -7.54 -16.79 -12.62
N MET A 218 -8.52 -16.04 -12.10
CA MET A 218 -9.87 -15.97 -12.66
C MET A 218 -9.96 -14.91 -13.76
N ALA A 219 -9.22 -13.82 -13.60
CA ALA A 219 -9.10 -12.79 -14.61
C ALA A 219 -7.79 -11.99 -14.48
N ILE A 220 -7.45 -11.25 -15.53
CA ILE A 220 -6.50 -10.14 -15.50
C ILE A 220 -7.26 -8.89 -15.93
N ALA A 221 -7.19 -7.82 -15.14
CA ALA A 221 -7.86 -6.56 -15.42
C ALA A 221 -6.84 -5.42 -15.52
N THR A 222 -6.99 -4.56 -16.53
CA THR A 222 -6.18 -3.34 -16.67
C THR A 222 -7.01 -2.12 -16.31
N TYR A 223 -6.60 -1.41 -15.25
CA TYR A 223 -7.19 -0.14 -14.86
C TYR A 223 -6.43 1.02 -15.52
N ASP A 224 -7.15 2.08 -15.89
CA ASP A 224 -6.55 3.33 -16.36
C ASP A 224 -5.59 3.91 -15.32
N GLU A 225 -6.08 4.00 -14.09
CA GLU A 225 -5.31 4.50 -12.97
C GLU A 225 -5.74 3.89 -11.63
N LEU A 226 -4.85 4.00 -10.66
CA LEU A 226 -5.16 4.01 -9.24
C LEU A 226 -4.42 5.20 -8.66
N ASN A 227 -5.13 6.26 -8.28
CA ASN A 227 -4.55 7.50 -7.78
C ASN A 227 -4.85 7.68 -6.30
N PHE A 228 -3.83 8.11 -5.55
CA PHE A 228 -3.89 8.41 -4.14
C PHE A 228 -3.44 9.85 -3.94
N THR A 229 -4.34 10.71 -3.48
CA THR A 229 -4.03 12.09 -3.10
C THR A 229 -4.30 12.28 -1.62
N TYR A 230 -3.31 12.79 -0.90
CA TYR A 230 -3.41 13.07 0.52
C TYR A 230 -3.42 14.56 0.76
N LYS A 231 -4.24 15.00 1.72
CA LYS A 231 -4.25 16.36 2.24
C LYS A 231 -4.25 16.31 3.76
N LEU A 232 -3.17 16.79 4.37
CA LEU A 232 -3.07 16.99 5.81
C LEU A 232 -3.39 18.45 6.13
N THR A 233 -4.28 18.69 7.08
CA THR A 233 -4.55 20.01 7.64
C THR A 233 -4.46 19.96 9.16
N ILE A 234 -3.64 20.83 9.75
CA ILE A 234 -3.47 20.95 11.20
C ILE A 234 -4.19 22.22 11.66
N SER A 235 -5.01 22.10 12.70
CA SER A 235 -5.71 23.21 13.34
C SER A 235 -5.24 23.33 14.80
N PRO A 236 -4.30 24.24 15.09
CA PRO A 236 -3.86 24.53 16.46
C PRO A 236 -5.00 24.93 17.38
N GLU A 237 -5.94 25.73 16.87
CA GLU A 237 -7.10 26.22 17.64
C GLU A 237 -8.02 25.11 18.15
N THR A 238 -8.17 24.05 17.36
CA THR A 238 -9.05 22.91 17.70
C THR A 238 -8.27 21.70 18.19
N HIS A 239 -6.95 21.83 18.36
CA HIS A 239 -6.05 20.73 18.75
C HIS A 239 -6.24 19.46 17.91
N THR A 240 -6.47 19.64 16.60
CA THR A 240 -6.73 18.51 15.70
C THR A 240 -5.89 18.57 14.42
N ALA A 241 -5.62 17.40 13.86
CA ALA A 241 -5.11 17.30 12.50
C ALA A 241 -5.99 16.34 11.70
N THR A 242 -6.30 16.71 10.46
CA THR A 242 -7.18 15.97 9.56
C THR A 242 -6.40 15.55 8.33
N LEU A 243 -6.40 14.26 8.04
CA LEU A 243 -5.87 13.68 6.82
C LEU A 243 -7.03 13.24 5.93
N SER A 244 -7.28 13.98 4.85
CA SER A 244 -8.15 13.56 3.76
C SER A 244 -7.35 12.70 2.79
N GLN A 245 -7.97 11.63 2.28
CA GLN A 245 -7.36 10.62 1.44
C GLN A 245 -8.23 10.44 0.20
N ASN A 246 -7.97 11.11 -0.91
CA ASN A 246 -8.74 10.91 -2.15
C ASN A 246 -8.19 9.75 -2.98
N TYR A 247 -9.04 8.76 -3.24
CA TYR A 247 -8.76 7.59 -4.04
C TYR A 247 -9.55 7.65 -5.36
N VAL A 248 -8.83 7.50 -6.47
CA VAL A 248 -9.45 7.32 -7.78
C VAL A 248 -9.15 5.92 -8.26
N ILE A 249 -10.19 5.14 -8.52
CA ILE A 249 -10.08 3.87 -9.26
C ILE A 249 -10.47 4.20 -10.69
N GLY A 250 -9.51 4.16 -11.61
CA GLY A 250 -9.75 4.36 -13.03
C GLY A 250 -10.61 3.26 -13.63
N ARG A 251 -11.14 3.52 -14.83
CA ARG A 251 -11.94 2.51 -15.55
C ARG A 251 -11.13 1.25 -15.85
N VAL A 252 -11.81 0.12 -15.94
CA VAL A 252 -11.27 -1.12 -16.52
C VAL A 252 -11.30 -0.97 -18.03
N ARG A 253 -10.12 -0.95 -18.66
CA ARG A 253 -10.01 -0.93 -20.13
C ARG A 253 -10.12 -2.31 -20.73
N ASP A 254 -9.49 -3.27 -20.07
CA ASP A 254 -9.32 -4.62 -20.57
C ASP A 254 -9.53 -5.60 -19.44
N LEU A 255 -10.22 -6.70 -19.75
CA LEU A 255 -10.42 -7.83 -18.85
C LEU A 255 -10.19 -9.13 -19.64
N TRP A 256 -9.16 -9.88 -19.29
CA TRP A 256 -8.97 -11.25 -19.75
C TRP A 256 -9.58 -12.19 -18.72
N HIS A 257 -10.67 -12.85 -19.08
CA HIS A 257 -11.35 -13.81 -18.22
C HIS A 257 -10.96 -15.24 -18.63
N PHE A 258 -10.56 -16.04 -17.64
CA PHE A 258 -10.12 -17.41 -17.86
C PHE A 258 -11.20 -18.40 -17.46
N GLY A 259 -11.38 -19.43 -18.28
CA GLY A 259 -12.09 -20.63 -17.88
C GLY A 259 -11.20 -21.86 -18.04
N TRP A 260 -11.28 -22.72 -17.03
CA TRP A 260 -10.39 -23.84 -16.84
C TRP A 260 -11.19 -25.14 -17.01
N PHE A 261 -11.35 -25.58 -18.26
CA PHE A 261 -11.82 -26.94 -18.59
C PHE A 261 -10.63 -27.76 -19.14
N ILE A 262 -10.88 -28.98 -19.65
CA ILE A 262 -9.86 -29.86 -20.28
C ILE A 262 -8.93 -29.10 -21.24
N ILE A 263 -9.45 -28.04 -21.89
CA ILE A 263 -8.67 -27.07 -22.65
C ILE A 263 -8.92 -25.68 -22.02
N PRO A 264 -7.88 -24.96 -21.56
CA PRO A 264 -8.01 -23.58 -21.09
C PRO A 264 -8.52 -22.68 -22.21
N TRP A 265 -9.48 -21.80 -21.89
CA TRP A 265 -9.89 -20.72 -22.78
C TRP A 265 -9.72 -19.37 -22.10
N CYS A 266 -9.53 -18.34 -22.93
CA CYS A 266 -9.38 -16.96 -22.50
C CYS A 266 -10.30 -16.09 -23.36
N PHE A 267 -11.13 -15.28 -22.72
CA PHE A 267 -11.91 -14.23 -23.40
C PHE A 267 -11.36 -12.87 -23.01
N HIS A 268 -11.07 -12.04 -23.99
CA HIS A 268 -10.66 -10.64 -23.80
C HIS A 268 -11.85 -9.72 -24.03
N TYR A 269 -12.25 -9.00 -22.99
CA TYR A 269 -13.26 -7.96 -23.06
C TYR A 269 -12.60 -6.59 -23.01
N ASN A 270 -13.00 -5.69 -23.91
CA ASN A 270 -12.59 -4.29 -23.89
C ASN A 270 -13.76 -3.37 -24.26
N SER A 271 -13.49 -2.10 -24.57
CA SER A 271 -14.53 -1.12 -24.94
C SER A 271 -15.22 -1.38 -26.28
N THR A 272 -14.71 -2.30 -27.11
CA THR A 272 -15.24 -2.60 -28.45
C THR A 272 -15.96 -3.95 -28.54
N GLY A 273 -15.79 -4.82 -27.56
CA GLY A 273 -16.46 -6.12 -27.52
C GLY A 273 -15.66 -7.20 -26.81
N CYS A 274 -16.03 -8.44 -27.12
CA CYS A 274 -15.47 -9.67 -26.57
C CYS A 274 -14.75 -10.45 -27.68
N TYR A 275 -13.55 -10.93 -27.37
CA TYR A 275 -12.64 -11.60 -28.29
C TYR A 275 -12.11 -12.90 -27.69
N GLN A 276 -11.72 -13.84 -28.53
CA GLN A 276 -10.93 -15.02 -28.17
C GLN A 276 -9.82 -15.13 -29.22
N GLY A 277 -8.56 -15.02 -28.81
CA GLY A 277 -7.50 -14.67 -29.75
C GLY A 277 -7.75 -13.30 -30.37
N ASN A 278 -7.46 -13.22 -31.66
CA ASN A 278 -7.81 -12.07 -32.49
C ASN A 278 -9.23 -12.20 -33.11
N GLU A 279 -10.01 -13.22 -32.73
CA GLU A 279 -11.34 -13.43 -33.28
C GLU A 279 -12.40 -12.72 -32.43
N TRP A 280 -13.18 -11.85 -33.07
CA TRP A 280 -14.36 -11.25 -32.47
C TRP A 280 -15.43 -12.31 -32.17
N LYS A 281 -16.05 -12.24 -30.99
CA LYS A 281 -17.08 -13.19 -30.52
C LYS A 281 -18.42 -12.53 -30.23
N SER A 282 -18.44 -11.33 -29.67
CA SER A 282 -19.68 -10.59 -29.43
C SER A 282 -19.44 -9.10 -29.17
N ASN A 283 -20.52 -8.32 -29.20
CA ASN A 283 -20.52 -6.89 -28.84
C ASN A 283 -20.50 -6.64 -27.31
N ILE A 284 -20.41 -7.68 -26.47
CA ILE A 284 -20.36 -7.52 -25.01
C ILE A 284 -19.04 -6.84 -24.65
N THR A 285 -19.11 -5.60 -24.19
CA THR A 285 -17.93 -4.85 -23.74
C THR A 285 -17.49 -5.29 -22.35
N VAL A 286 -16.34 -4.81 -21.89
CA VAL A 286 -15.88 -5.02 -20.50
C VAL A 286 -16.89 -4.49 -19.47
N HIS A 287 -17.54 -3.36 -19.74
CA HIS A 287 -18.53 -2.77 -18.85
C HIS A 287 -19.83 -3.57 -18.84
N ASP A 288 -20.24 -4.08 -20.01
CA ASP A 288 -21.39 -5.00 -20.10
C ASP A 288 -21.11 -6.28 -19.32
N PHE A 289 -19.92 -6.88 -19.47
CA PHE A 289 -19.54 -8.08 -18.74
C PHE A 289 -19.60 -7.86 -17.23
N LEU A 290 -18.95 -6.81 -16.71
CA LEU A 290 -18.96 -6.51 -15.27
C LEU A 290 -20.38 -6.25 -14.76
N LYS A 291 -21.23 -5.57 -15.54
CA LYS A 291 -22.62 -5.31 -15.20
C LYS A 291 -23.49 -6.57 -15.21
N ILE A 292 -23.40 -7.39 -16.26
CA ILE A 292 -24.16 -8.64 -16.43
C ILE A 292 -23.83 -9.64 -15.30
N HIS A 293 -22.57 -9.67 -14.88
CA HIS A 293 -22.10 -10.54 -13.81
C HIS A 293 -22.17 -9.91 -12.41
N GLU A 294 -22.74 -8.71 -12.30
CA GLU A 294 -22.91 -7.96 -11.05
C GLU A 294 -21.60 -7.81 -10.25
N ILE A 295 -20.49 -7.61 -10.95
CA ILE A 295 -19.16 -7.49 -10.36
C ILE A 295 -18.95 -6.05 -9.88
N LYS A 296 -18.85 -5.91 -8.56
CA LYS A 296 -18.62 -4.67 -7.82
C LYS A 296 -17.15 -4.57 -7.40
N MET A 297 -16.78 -3.41 -6.86
CA MET A 297 -15.42 -3.15 -6.38
C MET A 297 -15.43 -2.62 -4.95
N SER A 298 -14.43 -2.99 -4.16
CA SER A 298 -14.20 -2.47 -2.82
C SER A 298 -12.72 -2.15 -2.59
N ILE A 299 -12.47 -1.16 -1.74
CA ILE A 299 -11.15 -0.90 -1.17
C ILE A 299 -11.05 -1.55 0.21
N VAL A 300 -9.93 -2.22 0.47
CA VAL A 300 -9.60 -2.80 1.77
C VAL A 300 -8.45 -2.03 2.40
N ASN A 301 -8.66 -1.56 3.63
CA ASN A 301 -7.64 -0.92 4.46
C ASN A 301 -7.55 -1.59 5.82
N PHE A 302 -6.42 -1.39 6.50
CA PHE A 302 -6.33 -1.67 7.93
C PHE A 302 -5.79 -0.47 8.69
N GLN A 303 -6.23 -0.37 9.95
CA GLN A 303 -5.84 0.68 10.88
C GLN A 303 -5.19 0.05 12.11
N THR A 304 -4.09 0.63 12.57
CA THR A 304 -3.44 0.25 13.83
C THR A 304 -3.01 1.47 14.62
N SER A 305 -2.96 1.32 15.94
CA SER A 305 -2.46 2.29 16.88
C SER A 305 -1.51 1.62 17.87
N VAL A 306 -0.56 2.41 18.34
CA VAL A 306 0.58 1.98 19.14
C VAL A 306 0.81 3.00 20.24
N MET A 307 0.83 2.53 21.49
CA MET A 307 1.15 3.32 22.68
C MET A 307 2.06 2.51 23.61
N LEU A 308 2.93 3.18 24.37
CA LEU A 308 3.92 2.52 25.24
C LEU A 308 3.32 1.69 26.36
N GLN A 309 2.35 2.22 27.09
CA GLN A 309 1.91 1.63 28.35
C GLN A 309 0.47 1.12 28.33
N ARG A 310 -0.28 1.48 27.28
CA ARG A 310 -1.73 1.30 27.23
C ARG A 310 -2.15 0.59 25.96
N GLU A 311 -3.27 -0.09 26.08
CA GLU A 311 -4.01 -0.65 24.95
C GLU A 311 -5.06 0.36 24.49
N THR A 312 -5.42 0.27 23.22
CA THR A 312 -6.42 1.14 22.61
C THR A 312 -7.65 0.33 22.25
N SER A 313 -8.83 0.94 22.36
CA SER A 313 -10.10 0.35 21.93
C SER A 313 -10.75 1.20 20.86
N SER A 314 -11.29 0.55 19.82
CA SER A 314 -12.02 1.23 18.75
C SER A 314 -13.50 0.85 18.81
N ILE A 315 -14.35 1.87 18.76
CA ILE A 315 -15.81 1.71 18.81
C ILE A 315 -16.48 2.49 17.68
N SER A 316 -17.64 2.00 17.22
CA SER A 316 -18.49 2.73 16.29
C SER A 316 -19.19 3.91 16.99
N ALA A 317 -19.82 4.78 16.21
CA ALA A 317 -20.68 5.85 16.73
C ALA A 317 -21.84 5.35 17.63
N THR A 318 -22.22 4.07 17.55
CA THR A 318 -23.25 3.45 18.40
C THR A 318 -22.66 2.75 19.64
N GLY A 319 -21.35 2.84 19.86
CA GLY A 319 -20.65 2.23 20.99
C GLY A 319 -20.32 0.75 20.80
N GLN A 320 -20.50 0.19 19.60
CA GLN A 320 -20.14 -1.21 19.33
C GLN A 320 -18.62 -1.33 19.15
N ASN A 321 -18.03 -2.35 19.75
CA ASN A 321 -16.63 -2.69 19.48
C ASN A 321 -16.47 -3.11 18.01
N VAL A 322 -15.56 -2.46 17.30
CA VAL A 322 -15.29 -2.76 15.87
C VAL A 322 -14.09 -3.68 15.66
N THR A 323 -13.31 -3.93 16.72
CA THR A 323 -12.13 -4.80 16.66
C THR A 323 -12.58 -6.23 16.39
N ASP A 324 -12.12 -6.82 15.28
CA ASP A 324 -12.49 -8.17 14.84
C ASP A 324 -14.01 -8.41 14.75
N ASN A 325 -14.79 -7.37 14.43
CA ASN A 325 -16.24 -7.43 14.30
C ASN A 325 -16.71 -6.79 13.00
N ASP A 326 -17.80 -7.33 12.45
CA ASP A 326 -18.47 -6.78 11.28
C ASP A 326 -19.48 -5.70 11.73
N VAL A 327 -19.11 -4.43 11.58
CA VAL A 327 -19.94 -3.29 12.01
C VAL A 327 -20.11 -2.30 10.85
N MET A 328 -21.36 -1.96 10.53
CA MET A 328 -21.68 -0.98 9.49
C MET A 328 -21.35 0.44 9.95
N VAL A 329 -20.64 1.19 9.11
CA VAL A 329 -20.15 2.55 9.44
C VAL A 329 -20.31 3.56 8.30
N SER A 330 -21.04 3.24 7.22
CA SER A 330 -21.19 4.07 6.01
C SER A 330 -21.45 5.56 6.27
N ASP A 331 -22.39 5.87 7.16
CA ASP A 331 -22.80 7.25 7.48
C ASP A 331 -22.22 7.74 8.82
N SER A 332 -21.23 7.04 9.37
CA SER A 332 -20.75 7.27 10.73
C SER A 332 -19.23 7.39 10.79
N HIS A 333 -18.67 7.10 11.96
CA HIS A 333 -17.25 7.13 12.25
C HIS A 333 -16.89 6.00 13.21
N ILE A 334 -15.60 5.69 13.24
CA ILE A 334 -14.99 4.84 14.26
C ILE A 334 -14.10 5.74 15.11
N SER A 335 -14.34 5.77 16.41
CA SER A 335 -13.50 6.47 17.38
C SER A 335 -12.59 5.48 18.08
N THR A 336 -11.31 5.82 18.18
CA THR A 336 -10.33 5.05 18.94
C THR A 336 -9.93 5.81 20.19
N TYR A 337 -9.90 5.08 21.29
CA TYR A 337 -9.64 5.59 22.62
C TYR A 337 -8.40 4.95 23.22
N ALA A 338 -7.67 5.73 24.01
CA ALA A 338 -6.71 5.28 24.98
C ALA A 338 -7.34 5.44 26.37
N GLU A 339 -7.82 4.34 26.96
CA GLU A 339 -8.71 4.39 28.13
C GLU A 339 -9.97 5.22 27.83
N ASN A 340 -10.09 6.42 28.42
CA ASN A 340 -11.22 7.33 28.24
C ASN A 340 -10.89 8.52 27.32
N GLU A 341 -9.64 8.64 26.86
CA GLU A 341 -9.21 9.72 25.99
C GLU A 341 -9.38 9.32 24.52
N ARG A 342 -10.16 10.11 23.77
CA ARG A 342 -10.29 9.93 22.32
C ARG A 342 -9.01 10.38 21.62
N ILE A 343 -8.37 9.49 20.87
CA ILE A 343 -7.06 9.74 20.25
C ILE A 343 -7.14 9.94 18.74
N PHE A 344 -8.06 9.27 18.04
CA PHE A 344 -8.34 9.52 16.63
C PHE A 344 -9.70 8.96 16.20
N ASP A 345 -10.24 9.55 15.13
CA ASP A 345 -11.46 9.12 14.45
C ASP A 345 -11.16 8.78 12.99
N THR A 346 -11.79 7.71 12.48
CA THR A 346 -11.93 7.46 11.03
C THR A 346 -13.37 7.78 10.65
N ILE A 347 -13.54 8.76 9.77
CA ILE A 347 -14.84 9.37 9.47
C ILE A 347 -15.27 8.96 8.06
N PHE A 348 -16.36 8.20 7.99
CA PHE A 348 -16.96 7.74 6.73
C PHE A 348 -18.14 8.64 6.31
N GLY A 349 -18.87 9.18 7.28
CA GLY A 349 -20.08 9.99 7.04
C GLY A 349 -19.83 11.31 6.30
N THR A 350 -18.60 11.81 6.26
CA THR A 350 -18.23 12.93 5.37
C THR A 350 -18.38 12.56 3.90
N LYS A 351 -18.29 11.26 3.57
CA LYS A 351 -18.19 10.73 2.21
C LYS A 351 -19.02 9.45 2.05
N LYS A 352 -20.29 9.53 2.46
CA LYS A 352 -21.27 8.45 2.25
C LYS A 352 -21.54 8.14 0.78
N THR A 353 -21.15 9.03 -0.13
CA THR A 353 -21.30 8.86 -1.57
C THR A 353 -19.97 8.87 -2.32
N TYR A 354 -19.96 8.26 -3.50
CA TYR A 354 -18.86 8.32 -4.47
C TYR A 354 -19.38 8.80 -5.83
N ASN A 355 -18.48 9.39 -6.62
CA ASN A 355 -18.77 9.79 -8.00
C ASN A 355 -18.44 8.64 -8.94
N LEU A 356 -19.36 8.28 -9.83
CA LEU A 356 -19.18 7.28 -10.88
C LEU A 356 -19.26 7.95 -12.25
N TYR A 357 -18.15 7.92 -12.99
CA TYR A 357 -18.04 8.60 -14.28
C TYR A 357 -18.31 7.59 -15.41
N ASN A 358 -19.48 7.67 -16.03
CA ASN A 358 -19.97 6.70 -17.03
C ASN A 358 -19.43 6.94 -18.46
N TYR A 359 -18.17 7.35 -18.59
CA TYR A 359 -17.58 7.63 -19.90
C TYR A 359 -16.82 6.44 -20.48
N THR A 360 -16.95 6.25 -21.79
CA THR A 360 -16.31 5.15 -22.51
C THR A 360 -15.02 5.60 -23.24
N LYS A 361 -14.70 6.90 -23.31
CA LYS A 361 -13.56 7.37 -24.14
C LYS A 361 -12.73 8.57 -23.63
N ASP A 362 -13.33 9.60 -23.02
CA ASP A 362 -12.63 10.84 -22.64
C ASP A 362 -12.29 10.89 -21.13
N PRO A 363 -11.00 10.83 -20.73
CA PRO A 363 -10.59 10.90 -19.32
C PRO A 363 -10.76 12.31 -18.70
N THR A 364 -11.07 13.33 -19.49
CA THR A 364 -11.27 14.72 -19.03
C THR A 364 -12.73 15.06 -18.75
N GLU A 365 -13.65 14.11 -18.96
CA GLU A 365 -15.06 14.32 -18.73
C GLU A 365 -15.37 14.52 -17.23
N THR A 366 -16.14 15.56 -16.95
CA THR A 366 -16.50 15.99 -15.59
C THR A 366 -17.90 15.56 -15.17
N THR A 367 -18.68 14.94 -16.07
CA THR A 367 -20.02 14.43 -15.78
C THR A 367 -19.93 13.12 -15.00
N TYR A 368 -20.68 13.03 -13.90
CA TYR A 368 -20.76 11.83 -13.09
C TYR A 368 -22.14 11.70 -12.45
N ASP A 369 -22.49 10.47 -12.10
CA ASP A 369 -23.59 10.17 -11.20
C ASP A 369 -23.03 9.93 -9.79
N THR A 370 -23.85 10.22 -8.77
CA THR A 370 -23.47 10.03 -7.37
C THR A 370 -24.23 8.86 -6.77
N TYR A 371 -23.52 7.93 -6.12
CA TYR A 371 -24.10 6.75 -5.48
C TYR A 371 -23.61 6.59 -4.05
N ASN A 372 -24.37 5.89 -3.21
CA ASN A 372 -23.95 5.59 -1.85
C ASN A 372 -22.84 4.53 -1.84
N ALA A 373 -21.77 4.82 -1.10
CA ALA A 373 -20.75 3.84 -0.73
C ALA A 373 -21.24 3.04 0.48
N THR A 374 -20.78 1.79 0.59
CA THR A 374 -21.10 0.93 1.75
C THR A 374 -19.83 0.66 2.53
N SER A 375 -19.71 1.23 3.73
CA SER A 375 -18.53 1.05 4.58
C SER A 375 -18.83 0.21 5.80
N ARG A 376 -17.93 -0.72 6.11
CA ARG A 376 -18.02 -1.58 7.30
C ARG A 376 -16.66 -1.99 7.81
N THR A 377 -16.56 -2.32 9.09
CA THR A 377 -15.45 -3.13 9.59
C THR A 377 -15.68 -4.60 9.31
N CYS A 378 -14.62 -5.41 9.45
CA CYS A 378 -14.69 -6.85 9.25
C CYS A 378 -13.78 -7.62 10.21
N LYS A 379 -14.00 -8.94 10.25
CA LYS A 379 -13.15 -9.87 11.01
C LYS A 379 -11.73 -9.88 10.46
N ILE A 380 -10.78 -9.56 11.34
CA ILE A 380 -9.36 -9.38 11.03
C ILE A 380 -8.79 -10.65 10.41
N ASN A 381 -9.08 -11.81 11.02
CA ASN A 381 -8.53 -13.08 10.57
C ASN A 381 -9.00 -13.47 9.15
N GLY A 382 -10.14 -12.97 8.68
CA GLY A 382 -10.59 -13.19 7.31
C GLY A 382 -9.61 -12.66 6.26
N PHE A 383 -8.97 -11.52 6.54
CA PHE A 383 -7.96 -10.93 5.67
C PHE A 383 -6.54 -11.25 6.13
N ALA A 384 -6.20 -11.00 7.39
CA ALA A 384 -4.85 -11.16 7.90
C ALA A 384 -4.35 -12.62 7.81
N GLY A 385 -5.25 -13.62 7.84
CA GLY A 385 -4.89 -15.02 7.68
C GLY A 385 -4.53 -15.42 6.24
N ASN A 386 -4.84 -14.59 5.23
CA ASN A 386 -4.39 -14.73 3.84
C ASN A 386 -2.90 -14.36 3.69
N THR A 387 -2.04 -14.95 4.51
CA THR A 387 -0.61 -14.58 4.63
C THR A 387 0.16 -14.66 3.31
N ALA A 388 -0.14 -15.65 2.47
CA ALA A 388 0.51 -15.81 1.18
C ALA A 388 0.05 -14.75 0.14
N LEU A 389 -1.18 -14.25 0.23
CA LEU A 389 -1.68 -13.17 -0.64
C LEU A 389 -0.95 -11.85 -0.31
N PHE A 390 -0.72 -11.60 0.98
CA PHE A 390 -0.13 -10.36 1.47
C PHE A 390 1.38 -10.43 1.74
N ASP A 391 2.06 -11.53 1.41
CA ASP A 391 3.47 -11.76 1.79
C ASP A 391 4.41 -10.62 1.36
N SER A 392 4.29 -10.17 0.11
CA SER A 392 5.09 -9.05 -0.42
C SER A 392 4.77 -7.72 0.27
N HIS A 393 3.48 -7.42 0.50
CA HIS A 393 3.06 -6.23 1.26
C HIS A 393 3.65 -6.25 2.67
N ILE A 394 3.48 -7.35 3.40
CA ILE A 394 3.97 -7.51 4.77
C ILE A 394 5.50 -7.34 4.83
N LYS A 395 6.24 -7.93 3.87
CA LYS A 395 7.70 -7.79 3.80
C LYS A 395 8.15 -6.35 3.60
N LEU A 396 7.48 -5.59 2.73
CA LEU A 396 7.77 -4.17 2.52
C LEU A 396 7.40 -3.35 3.77
N MET A 397 6.24 -3.61 4.38
CA MET A 397 5.82 -2.91 5.61
C MET A 397 6.76 -3.13 6.80
N LYS A 398 7.51 -4.25 6.85
CA LYS A 398 8.52 -4.49 7.90
C LYS A 398 9.62 -3.43 7.96
N TYR A 399 9.81 -2.66 6.89
CA TYR A 399 10.72 -1.53 6.88
C TYR A 399 10.22 -0.34 7.70
N LEU A 400 8.92 -0.07 7.69
CA LEU A 400 8.35 1.17 8.21
C LEU A 400 8.61 1.40 9.72
N PRO A 401 8.53 0.39 10.61
CA PRO A 401 8.85 0.58 12.02
C PRO A 401 10.29 1.04 12.28
N TYR A 402 11.25 0.73 11.42
CA TYR A 402 12.63 1.22 11.61
C TYR A 402 12.73 2.75 11.55
N LEU A 403 11.82 3.39 10.82
CA LEU A 403 11.74 4.85 10.74
C LEU A 403 11.15 5.46 12.01
N VAL A 404 10.27 4.72 12.70
CA VAL A 404 9.78 5.08 14.04
C VAL A 404 10.94 5.19 15.04
N GLY A 405 12.01 4.42 14.85
CA GLY A 405 13.23 4.55 15.65
C GLY A 405 13.84 5.96 15.63
N ASN A 406 13.70 6.69 14.52
CA ASN A 406 14.19 8.06 14.40
C ASN A 406 13.14 9.11 14.83
N MET A 407 11.84 8.80 14.68
CA MET A 407 10.74 9.66 15.15
C MET A 407 10.63 9.62 16.68
N ARG A 408 10.48 8.41 17.23
CA ARG A 408 10.28 8.13 18.64
C ARG A 408 10.83 6.74 19.01
N PRO A 409 12.11 6.63 19.42
CA PRO A 409 12.76 5.34 19.70
C PRO A 409 12.01 4.43 20.67
N GLN A 410 11.36 5.01 21.68
CA GLN A 410 10.62 4.24 22.70
C GLN A 410 9.46 3.43 22.10
N LEU A 411 8.85 3.90 21.00
CA LEU A 411 7.73 3.22 20.36
C LEU A 411 8.19 2.13 19.37
N TYR A 412 9.48 2.03 19.06
CA TYR A 412 10.02 1.15 18.01
C TYR A 412 9.57 -0.30 18.16
N ASP A 413 9.79 -0.92 19.33
CA ASP A 413 9.51 -2.34 19.51
C ASP A 413 8.02 -2.65 19.40
N LYS A 414 7.16 -1.77 19.94
CA LYS A 414 5.71 -1.92 19.79
C LYS A 414 5.22 -1.64 18.38
N ALA A 415 5.81 -0.67 17.69
CA ALA A 415 5.52 -0.37 16.30
C ALA A 415 5.88 -1.56 15.41
N LYS A 416 7.04 -2.17 15.64
CA LYS A 416 7.47 -3.39 14.96
C LYS A 416 6.49 -4.53 15.20
N ASP A 417 6.05 -4.73 16.44
CA ASP A 417 5.11 -5.79 16.78
C ASP A 417 3.72 -5.61 16.15
N ARG A 418 3.21 -4.37 16.08
CA ARG A 418 1.84 -4.10 15.59
C ARG A 418 1.74 -3.75 14.11
N ILE A 419 2.54 -2.81 13.61
CA ILE A 419 2.44 -2.31 12.24
C ILE A 419 2.78 -3.41 11.23
N THR A 420 3.69 -4.33 11.58
CA THR A 420 4.08 -5.44 10.70
C THR A 420 3.18 -6.66 10.81
N ASN A 421 2.21 -6.63 11.72
CA ASN A 421 1.33 -7.75 12.01
C ASN A 421 -0.14 -7.33 11.91
N MET A 422 -0.73 -7.56 10.74
CA MET A 422 -2.13 -7.27 10.47
C MET A 422 -3.11 -7.95 11.46
N THR A 423 -2.75 -9.08 12.07
CA THR A 423 -3.61 -9.73 13.10
C THR A 423 -3.76 -8.89 14.37
N LYS A 424 -2.90 -7.87 14.56
CA LYS A 424 -2.91 -6.93 15.68
C LYS A 424 -3.48 -5.55 15.31
N ALA A 425 -4.06 -5.42 14.11
CA ALA A 425 -4.77 -4.20 13.72
C ALA A 425 -5.89 -3.88 14.72
N ASN A 426 -6.21 -2.61 14.91
CA ASN A 426 -7.42 -2.24 15.65
C ASN A 426 -8.66 -2.70 14.91
N TYR A 427 -8.65 -2.53 13.58
CA TYR A 427 -9.72 -3.01 12.71
C TYR A 427 -9.27 -3.00 11.25
N PHE A 428 -9.94 -3.82 10.47
CA PHE A 428 -9.99 -3.68 9.02
C PHE A 428 -11.27 -2.95 8.66
N TYR A 429 -11.22 -2.14 7.61
CA TYR A 429 -12.44 -1.56 7.04
C TYR A 429 -12.45 -1.70 5.52
N LEU A 430 -13.68 -1.84 5.04
CA LEU A 430 -14.03 -2.03 3.64
C LEU A 430 -14.86 -0.83 3.21
N ILE A 431 -14.61 -0.33 2.01
CA ILE A 431 -15.49 0.65 1.35
C ILE A 431 -15.91 0.01 0.04
N GLY A 432 -17.18 -0.37 -0.08
CA GLY A 432 -17.77 -0.97 -1.27
C GLY A 432 -18.45 0.06 -2.16
N TYR A 433 -18.37 -0.17 -3.47
CA TYR A 433 -18.98 0.64 -4.52
C TYR A 433 -20.06 -0.19 -5.25
N PRO A 434 -21.32 -0.21 -4.77
CA PRO A 434 -22.31 -1.21 -5.18
C PRO A 434 -22.80 -1.06 -6.62
N THR A 435 -22.70 0.14 -7.20
CA THR A 435 -23.09 0.42 -8.59
C THR A 435 -21.88 0.37 -9.54
N TYR A 436 -20.72 -0.08 -9.07
CA TYR A 436 -19.54 -0.20 -9.92
C TYR A 436 -19.77 -1.18 -11.07
N SER A 437 -19.34 -0.79 -12.28
CA SER A 437 -19.42 -1.61 -13.50
C SER A 437 -18.18 -1.43 -14.37
N GLY A 438 -17.02 -1.20 -13.74
CA GLY A 438 -15.76 -0.96 -14.43
C GLY A 438 -15.48 0.49 -14.80
N TYR A 439 -16.33 1.43 -14.42
CA TYR A 439 -16.13 2.87 -14.66
C TYR A 439 -15.32 3.55 -13.55
N ARG A 440 -14.84 4.77 -13.82
CA ARG A 440 -14.00 5.53 -12.88
C ARG A 440 -14.80 5.88 -11.62
N VAL A 441 -14.22 5.58 -10.46
CA VAL A 441 -14.73 5.93 -9.13
C VAL A 441 -13.81 6.97 -8.50
N GLU A 442 -14.39 7.99 -7.88
CA GLU A 442 -13.68 8.92 -7.01
C GLU A 442 -14.31 8.93 -5.61
N HIS A 443 -13.50 8.68 -4.58
CA HIS A 443 -13.93 8.60 -3.20
C HIS A 443 -12.81 8.99 -2.24
N ASP A 444 -13.12 9.75 -1.18
CA ASP A 444 -12.09 10.35 -0.33
C ASP A 444 -12.31 10.06 1.19
N PRO A 445 -11.77 9.00 1.81
CA PRO A 445 -11.87 8.82 3.26
C PRO A 445 -11.19 9.94 4.09
N THR A 446 -11.58 10.09 5.37
CA THR A 446 -10.98 11.10 6.26
C THR A 446 -10.59 10.51 7.62
N LEU A 447 -9.36 10.78 8.03
CA LEU A 447 -8.83 10.48 9.36
C LEU A 447 -8.65 11.79 10.14
N LYS A 448 -9.05 11.81 11.41
CA LYS A 448 -8.89 12.97 12.29
C LYS A 448 -8.20 12.55 13.58
N VAL A 449 -7.13 13.23 13.96
CA VAL A 449 -6.40 12.98 15.22
C VAL A 449 -6.56 14.14 16.20
N TYR A 450 -6.50 13.83 17.49
CA TYR A 450 -6.60 14.79 18.60
C TYR A 450 -5.25 14.87 19.29
N LEU A 451 -4.62 16.04 19.23
CA LEU A 451 -3.21 16.20 19.58
C LEU A 451 -2.94 17.45 20.42
N THR A 452 -1.96 17.37 21.31
CA THR A 452 -1.35 18.57 21.90
C THR A 452 -0.57 19.31 20.82
N THR A 453 -0.99 20.52 20.49
CA THR A 453 -0.27 21.38 19.55
C THR A 453 0.71 22.28 20.29
N SER A 454 1.94 22.35 19.81
CA SER A 454 2.96 23.23 20.40
C SER A 454 2.77 24.66 19.87
N GLU A 455 2.69 25.64 20.78
CA GLU A 455 3.03 27.02 20.44
C GLU A 455 4.54 27.09 20.18
N THR A 456 4.95 27.82 19.14
CA THR A 456 6.33 27.80 18.66
C THR A 456 7.26 28.48 19.69
N GLU A 457 7.90 27.71 20.57
CA GLU A 457 9.14 28.15 21.23
C GLU A 457 10.33 27.74 20.37
N GLU A 458 11.00 28.73 19.75
CA GLU A 458 12.34 28.55 19.20
C GLU A 458 13.29 28.11 20.32
N LYS A 459 13.61 26.83 20.41
CA LYS A 459 14.67 26.35 21.31
C LYS A 459 16.01 26.34 20.58
N PRO A 460 17.05 27.02 21.12
CA PRO A 460 18.37 27.04 20.51
C PRO A 460 19.03 25.66 20.58
N PHE A 461 19.62 25.26 19.46
CA PHE A 461 20.21 23.96 19.19
C PHE A 461 21.49 23.73 20.03
N LEU A 462 21.38 22.99 21.13
CA LEU A 462 22.50 22.49 21.93
C LEU A 462 23.07 21.13 21.43
N GLY A 463 22.54 20.59 20.33
CA GLY A 463 22.87 19.26 19.79
C GLY A 463 24.20 19.16 19.03
N ALA A 464 24.89 20.27 18.78
CA ALA A 464 26.11 20.29 17.95
C ALA A 464 27.29 19.48 18.53
N PHE A 465 27.33 19.24 19.85
CA PHE A 465 28.47 18.58 20.49
C PHE A 465 28.42 17.04 20.52
N LEU A 466 27.25 16.41 20.32
CA LEU A 466 27.16 14.93 20.25
C LEU A 466 27.32 14.37 18.83
N ILE A 467 27.16 15.21 17.79
CA ILE A 467 27.12 14.79 16.38
C ILE A 467 28.53 14.50 15.81
N ILE A 468 29.58 15.11 16.37
CA ILE A 468 30.96 14.90 15.91
C ILE A 468 31.45 13.47 16.20
N ALA A 469 30.95 12.82 17.26
CA ALA A 469 31.39 11.48 17.65
C ALA A 469 30.82 10.36 16.75
N ILE A 470 29.57 10.49 16.30
CA ILE A 470 28.88 9.43 15.54
C ILE A 470 29.14 9.58 14.03
N ALA A 471 29.18 10.81 13.50
CA ALA A 471 29.54 11.05 12.10
C ALA A 471 30.99 10.62 11.79
N GLY A 472 31.90 10.78 12.76
CA GLY A 472 33.28 10.27 12.65
C GLY A 472 33.35 8.75 12.48
N SER A 473 32.49 7.99 13.18
CA SER A 473 32.51 6.53 13.12
C SER A 473 32.04 5.96 11.77
N ILE A 474 31.06 6.60 11.12
CA ILE A 474 30.55 6.18 9.80
C ILE A 474 31.54 6.54 8.68
N LEU A 475 32.18 7.72 8.76
CA LEU A 475 33.19 8.14 7.79
C LEU A 475 34.43 7.22 7.82
N VAL A 476 34.85 6.79 9.02
CA VAL A 476 35.95 5.83 9.20
C VAL A 476 35.60 4.46 8.61
N LEU A 477 34.35 4.01 8.73
CA LEU A 477 33.89 2.76 8.14
C LEU A 477 33.88 2.80 6.59
N VAL A 478 33.44 3.91 6.00
CA VAL A 478 33.46 4.10 4.53
C VAL A 478 34.90 4.17 4.01
N LEU A 479 35.80 4.85 4.71
CA LEU A 479 37.23 4.89 4.36
C LEU A 479 37.90 3.52 4.49
N ALA A 480 37.56 2.72 5.51
CA ALA A 480 38.08 1.36 5.66
C ALA A 480 37.64 0.45 4.50
N VAL A 481 36.39 0.54 4.05
CA VAL A 481 35.87 -0.22 2.89
C VAL A 481 36.57 0.17 1.58
N LEU A 482 36.88 1.47 1.39
CA LEU A 482 37.62 1.94 0.22
C LEU A 482 39.09 1.49 0.23
N LEU A 483 39.73 1.40 1.41
CA LEU A 483 41.11 0.95 1.56
C LEU A 483 41.26 -0.57 1.38
N VAL A 484 40.31 -1.37 1.86
CA VAL A 484 40.31 -2.83 1.68
C VAL A 484 40.09 -3.21 0.21
N ARG A 485 39.28 -2.44 -0.54
CA ARG A 485 39.10 -2.63 -1.99
C ARG A 485 40.34 -2.31 -2.82
N ARG A 486 41.30 -1.53 -2.32
CA ARG A 486 42.54 -1.18 -3.06
C ARG A 486 43.66 -2.22 -2.96
N LYS A 487 43.64 -3.14 -1.99
CA LYS A 487 44.63 -4.22 -1.91
C LYS A 487 44.18 -5.43 -2.72
N LYS A 488 44.55 -5.49 -4.00
CA LYS A 488 44.58 -6.77 -4.73
C LYS A 488 45.63 -7.70 -4.08
N PRO A 489 45.35 -8.99 -3.88
CA PRO A 489 46.36 -9.96 -3.46
C PRO A 489 47.44 -10.10 -4.53
N GLN A 490 48.71 -9.96 -4.15
CA GLN A 490 49.82 -10.37 -5.01
C GLN A 490 49.79 -11.90 -5.14
N GLN A 491 49.80 -12.41 -6.37
CA GLN A 491 49.95 -13.84 -6.65
C GLN A 491 51.32 -14.34 -6.16
N PRO A 492 51.41 -15.50 -5.47
CA PRO A 492 52.68 -16.14 -5.18
C PRO A 492 53.35 -16.64 -6.47
N LYS A 493 54.65 -16.37 -6.64
CA LYS A 493 55.49 -16.96 -7.68
C LYS A 493 55.60 -18.47 -7.46
N LEU A 494 55.27 -19.28 -8.47
CA LEU A 494 55.65 -20.69 -8.52
C LEU A 494 57.18 -20.79 -8.64
N GLN A 495 57.81 -21.53 -7.72
CA GLN A 495 59.14 -22.12 -7.93
C GLN A 495 58.93 -23.53 -8.47
N SER A 496 59.40 -23.78 -9.69
CA SER A 496 59.67 -25.12 -10.20
C SER A 496 61.05 -25.57 -9.72
N THR A 497 61.14 -26.85 -9.34
CA THR A 497 62.38 -27.62 -9.20
C THR A 497 63.31 -27.51 -10.38
#